data_AF-A0A8T4GX84-F1
#
_entry.id   AF-A0A8T4GX84-F1
#
_cell.length_a   1.000
_cell.length_b   1.000
_cell.length_c   1.000
_cell.angle_alpha   90.00
_cell.angle_beta   90.00
_cell.angle_gamma   90.00
#
_symmetry.space_group_name_H-M   'P 1'
#
loop_
_entity.id
_entity.type
_entity.pdbx_description
1 polymer ?
#
loop_
_entity_poly.entity_id
_entity_poly.type
_entity_poly.pdbx_seq_one_letter_code
_entity_poly.pdbx_strand_id
1 'polypeptide(L)'
;MPSTENRTVGLGAVGAISGLLTAGILLLVVAVTDLLRYLDDGDLSMVGTTDSLLQVVLLTYVGALLLVLAVLWLTGWIEFEKFGLE
;
A
#
# COMPACT_ATOMS: atom_id res chain seq x y z
N MET A 1 2.52 20.86 -28.77
CA MET A 1 1.50 20.54 -27.74
C MET A 1 1.87 19.19 -27.16
N PRO A 2 2.01 19.02 -25.83
CA PRO A 2 2.21 17.69 -25.25
C PRO A 2 0.99 16.83 -25.61
N SER A 3 1.22 15.65 -26.17
CA SER A 3 0.15 14.76 -26.64
C SER A 3 -0.73 14.36 -25.46
N THR A 4 -2.04 14.28 -25.71
CA THR A 4 -3.05 13.84 -24.74
C THR A 4 -2.73 12.48 -24.11
N GLU A 5 -2.03 11.63 -24.86
CA GLU A 5 -1.57 10.30 -24.47
C GLU A 5 -0.61 10.30 -23.27
N ASN A 6 0.34 11.27 -23.21
CA ASN A 6 1.24 11.42 -22.07
C ASN A 6 0.51 11.85 -20.78
N ARG A 7 -0.58 12.64 -20.91
CA ARG A 7 -1.37 13.07 -19.76
C ARG A 7 -2.20 11.94 -19.16
N THR A 8 -2.74 11.06 -20.00
CA THR A 8 -3.51 9.89 -19.55
C THR A 8 -2.63 8.86 -18.85
N VAL A 9 -1.40 8.64 -19.34
CA VAL A 9 -0.43 7.74 -18.70
C VAL A 9 0.00 8.29 -17.33
N GLY A 10 0.27 9.60 -17.23
CA GLY A 10 0.60 10.25 -15.95
C GLY A 10 -0.53 10.18 -14.92
N LEU A 11 -1.78 10.40 -15.32
CA LEU A 11 -2.94 10.29 -14.43
C LEU A 11 -3.17 8.84 -13.94
N GLY A 12 -2.98 7.86 -14.82
CA GLY A 12 -3.07 6.44 -14.46
C GLY A 12 -2.01 6.04 -13.43
N ALA A 13 -0.75 6.47 -13.64
CA ALA A 13 0.35 6.21 -12.71
C ALA A 13 0.10 6.83 -11.34
N VAL A 14 -0.31 8.11 -11.28
CA VAL A 14 -0.63 8.80 -10.02
C VAL A 14 -1.78 8.12 -9.29
N GLY A 15 -2.83 7.71 -10.01
CA GLY A 15 -3.97 6.98 -9.45
C GLY A 15 -3.56 5.65 -8.81
N ALA A 16 -2.74 4.86 -9.50
CA ALA A 16 -2.30 3.57 -8.98
C ALA A 16 -1.28 3.70 -7.83
N ILE A 17 -0.36 4.69 -7.84
CA ILE A 17 0.51 4.99 -6.69
C ILE A 17 -0.35 5.36 -5.47
N SER A 18 -1.32 6.26 -5.66
CA SER A 18 -2.20 6.71 -4.59
C SER A 18 -3.03 5.56 -4.02
N GLY A 19 -3.53 4.68 -4.89
CA GLY A 19 -4.26 3.46 -4.51
C GLY A 19 -3.41 2.50 -3.68
N LEU A 20 -2.18 2.21 -4.13
CA LEU A 20 -1.25 1.34 -3.41
C LEU A 20 -0.86 1.91 -2.04
N LEU A 21 -0.59 3.21 -1.96
CA LEU A 21 -0.30 3.89 -0.70
C LEU A 21 -1.49 3.80 0.26
N THR A 22 -2.69 4.11 -0.22
CA THR A 22 -3.91 4.11 0.60
C THR A 22 -4.22 2.71 1.11
N ALA A 23 -4.19 1.70 0.23
CA ALA A 23 -4.42 0.32 0.61
C ALA A 23 -3.36 -0.18 1.60
N GLY A 24 -2.07 0.11 1.35
CA GLY A 24 -0.97 -0.26 2.24
C GLY A 24 -1.13 0.33 3.65
N ILE A 25 -1.44 1.62 3.76
CA ILE A 25 -1.67 2.29 5.04
C ILE A 25 -2.89 1.69 5.77
N LEU A 26 -4.02 1.50 5.07
CA LEU A 26 -5.22 0.95 5.70
C LEU A 26 -4.99 -0.45 6.26
N LEU A 27 -4.29 -1.32 5.53
CA LEU A 27 -3.96 -2.66 6.03
C LEU A 27 -3.07 -2.61 7.28
N LEU A 28 -2.10 -1.69 7.32
CA LEU A 28 -1.25 -1.50 8.51
C LEU A 28 -2.05 -0.97 9.70
N VAL A 29 -2.97 -0.03 9.48
CA VAL A 29 -3.86 0.49 10.54
C VAL A 29 -4.72 -0.62 11.11
N VAL A 30 -5.30 -1.47 10.26
CA VAL A 30 -6.09 -2.62 10.70
C VAL A 30 -5.20 -3.60 11.49
N ALA A 31 -4.02 -3.94 10.97
CA ALA A 31 -3.10 -4.83 11.67
C ALA A 31 -2.70 -4.31 13.07
N VAL A 32 -2.42 -3.00 13.19
CA VAL A 32 -2.10 -2.37 14.48
C VAL A 32 -3.31 -2.39 15.42
N THR A 33 -4.51 -2.10 14.90
CA THR A 33 -5.75 -2.14 15.69
C THR A 33 -6.00 -3.54 16.24
N ASP A 34 -5.81 -4.57 15.42
CA ASP A 34 -5.98 -5.96 15.82
C ASP A 34 -4.90 -6.39 16.84
N LEU A 35 -3.65 -5.94 16.68
CA LEU A 35 -2.59 -6.19 17.65
C LEU A 35 -2.88 -5.54 19.01
N LEU A 36 -3.35 -4.30 19.01
CA LEU A 36 -3.69 -3.59 20.25
C LEU A 36 -4.85 -4.27 20.97
N ARG A 37 -5.88 -4.73 20.22
CA ARG A 37 -6.97 -5.52 20.78
C ARG A 37 -6.51 -6.84 21.38
N TYR A 38 -5.60 -7.55 20.70
CA TYR A 38 -5.01 -8.77 21.26
C TYR A 38 -4.27 -8.52 22.58
N LEU A 39 -3.55 -7.40 22.69
CA LEU A 39 -2.85 -7.05 23.93
C LEU A 39 -3.81 -6.63 25.06
N ASP A 40 -4.97 -6.07 24.72
CA ASP A 40 -5.96 -5.57 25.69
C ASP A 40 -6.88 -6.70 26.19
N ASP A 41 -7.51 -7.43 25.27
CA ASP A 41 -8.53 -8.43 25.60
C ASP A 41 -7.98 -9.86 25.73
N GLY A 42 -6.71 -10.10 25.33
CA GLY A 42 -6.11 -11.45 25.31
C GLY A 42 -6.76 -12.41 24.31
N ASP A 43 -7.71 -11.91 23.52
CA ASP A 43 -8.51 -12.66 22.56
C ASP A 43 -8.41 -11.99 21.18
N LEU A 44 -8.20 -12.80 20.14
CA LEU A 44 -8.14 -12.36 18.74
C LEU A 44 -9.52 -12.51 18.05
N SER A 45 -10.57 -12.87 18.79
CA SER A 45 -11.90 -13.11 18.23
C SER A 45 -12.66 -11.80 17.91
N MET A 46 -12.29 -11.11 16.83
CA MET A 46 -13.15 -10.28 15.93
C MET A 46 -12.25 -9.27 15.16
N VAL A 47 -12.19 -9.22 13.82
CA VAL A 47 -13.22 -9.46 12.79
C VAL A 47 -12.63 -10.25 11.60
N GLY A 48 -13.32 -11.32 11.18
CA GLY A 48 -13.04 -12.08 9.94
C GLY A 48 -12.28 -13.39 10.13
N THR A 49 -12.82 -14.30 10.95
CA THR A 49 -12.29 -15.62 11.34
C THR A 49 -11.39 -16.34 10.33
N THR A 50 -10.08 -16.29 10.56
CA THR A 50 -9.29 -17.50 10.79
C THR A 50 -8.29 -17.17 11.90
N ASP A 51 -8.49 -17.76 13.09
CA ASP A 51 -7.66 -17.56 14.28
C ASP A 51 -6.17 -17.47 13.94
N SER A 52 -5.53 -16.41 14.41
CA SER A 52 -4.16 -16.36 14.93
C SER A 52 -3.48 -15.04 14.57
N LEU A 53 -2.51 -14.68 15.41
CA LEU A 53 -1.44 -13.72 15.20
C LEU A 53 -0.87 -13.70 13.76
N LEU A 54 -1.00 -14.82 13.01
CA LEU A 54 -0.72 -14.93 11.59
C LEU A 54 -1.49 -13.92 10.72
N GLN A 55 -2.77 -13.63 11.01
CA GLN A 55 -3.55 -12.63 10.27
C GLN A 55 -2.97 -11.24 10.44
N VAL A 56 -2.60 -10.85 11.67
CA VAL A 56 -1.94 -9.56 11.96
C VAL A 56 -0.60 -9.47 11.22
N VAL A 57 0.19 -10.54 11.26
CA VAL A 57 1.47 -10.63 10.53
C VAL A 57 1.24 -10.52 9.03
N LEU A 58 0.25 -11.21 8.48
CA LEU A 58 -0.07 -11.19 7.05
C LEU A 58 -0.54 -9.82 6.59
N LEU A 59 -1.45 -9.17 7.33
CA LEU A 59 -1.90 -7.81 7.05
C LEU A 59 -0.73 -6.81 7.10
N THR A 60 0.18 -6.98 8.07
CA THR A 60 1.38 -6.16 8.18
C THR A 60 2.30 -6.36 6.98
N TYR A 61 2.58 -7.61 6.61
CA TYR A 61 3.43 -7.93 5.46
C TYR A 61 2.84 -7.43 4.14
N VAL A 62 1.54 -7.66 3.91
CA VAL A 62 0.87 -7.19 2.69
C VAL A 62 0.82 -5.67 2.66
N GLY A 63 0.50 -5.02 3.78
CA GLY A 63 0.52 -3.56 3.90
C GLY A 63 1.90 -2.97 3.59
N ALA A 64 2.95 -3.53 4.20
CA ALA A 64 4.33 -3.12 3.94
C ALA A 64 4.77 -3.37 2.48
N LEU A 65 4.37 -4.51 1.90
CA LEU A 65 4.67 -4.83 0.51
C LEU A 65 4.04 -3.82 -0.45
N LEU A 66 2.78 -3.44 -0.22
CA LEU A 66 2.10 -2.41 -1.03
C LEU A 66 2.81 -1.05 -0.93
N LEU A 67 3.30 -0.68 0.25
CA LEU A 67 4.10 0.54 0.41
C LEU A 67 5.42 0.46 -0.35
N VAL A 68 6.15 -0.66 -0.26
CA VAL A 68 7.40 -0.86 -1.00
C VAL A 68 7.16 -0.77 -2.50
N LEU A 69 6.10 -1.43 -3.01
CA LEU A 69 5.73 -1.36 -4.42
C LEU A 69 5.38 0.07 -4.84
N ALA A 70 4.60 0.80 -4.02
CA ALA A 70 4.27 2.20 -4.31
C ALA A 70 5.53 3.08 -4.37
N VAL A 71 6.47 2.88 -3.45
CA VAL A 71 7.74 3.63 -3.42
C VAL A 71 8.59 3.30 -4.64
N LEU A 72 8.76 2.02 -4.99
CA LEU A 72 9.55 1.62 -6.17
C LEU A 72 8.97 2.20 -7.46
N TRP A 73 7.64 2.20 -7.57
CA TRP A 73 6.96 2.79 -8.73
C TRP A 73 7.11 4.31 -8.77
N LEU A 74 7.01 4.98 -7.61
CA LEU A 74 7.24 6.41 -7.50
C LEU A 74 8.69 6.78 -7.87
N THR A 75 9.68 6.05 -7.36
CA THR A 75 11.10 6.31 -7.68
C THR A 75 11.40 6.05 -9.14
N GLY A 76 10.87 4.96 -9.71
CA GLY A 76 11.01 4.66 -11.14
C GLY A 76 10.37 5.72 -12.03
N TRP A 77 9.20 6.24 -11.63
CA TRP A 77 8.56 7.36 -12.34
C TRP A 77 9.41 8.63 -12.29
N ILE A 78 9.95 8.98 -11.11
CA ILE A 78 10.82 10.16 -10.95
C ILE A 78 12.09 10.04 -11.80
N GLU A 79 12.71 8.86 -11.86
CA GLU A 79 13.88 8.61 -12.71
C GLU A 79 13.53 8.72 -14.20
N PHE A 80 12.40 8.16 -14.63
CA PHE A 80 11.91 8.29 -15.99
C PHE A 80 11.67 9.75 -16.40
N GLU A 81 11.02 10.55 -15.54
CA GLU A 81 10.82 11.98 -15.81
C GLU A 81 12.14 12.77 -15.86
N LYS A 82 13.12 12.41 -15.03
CA LYS A 82 14.41 13.12 -14.94
C LYS A 82 15.40 12.75 -16.05
N PHE A 83 15.40 11.51 -16.52
CA PHE A 83 16.46 10.98 -17.41
C PHE A 83 15.94 10.35 -18.71
N GLY A 84 14.63 10.15 -18.87
CA GLY A 84 14.03 9.48 -20.05
C GLY A 84 13.56 10.42 -21.16
N LEU A 85 13.88 11.72 -21.10
CA LEU A 85 13.51 12.73 -22.09
C LEU A 85 14.68 13.15 -23.01
N GLU A 86 15.82 12.46 -22.93
CA GLU A 86 16.95 12.60 -23.88
C GLU A 86 16.76 11.79 -25.16
#